data_AF-A0A925E635-F1
#
_entry.id   AF-A0A925E635-F1
#
_cell.length_a   1.000
_cell.length_b   1.000
_cell.length_c   1.000
_cell.angle_alpha   90.00
_cell.angle_beta   90.00
_cell.angle_gamma   90.00
#
_symmetry.space_group_name_H-M   'P 1'
#
loop_
_entity.id
_entity.type
_entity.pdbx_description
1 polymer ?
#
loop_
_entity_poly.entity_id
_entity_poly.type
_entity_poly.pdbx_seq_one_letter_code
_entity_poly.pdbx_strand_id
1 'polypeptide(L)' 'IRHVYVLPDYRRTGVGKLIMEALIDHARAHFEILTLRTPTAHGDAFYTALGFSREARFAEATHWLALNHDSISDSTRHS' A
#
# COMPACT_ATOMS: atom_id res chain seq x y z
N ILE A 1 -2.05 2.19 -9.42
CA ILE A 1 -2.47 0.83 -9.86
C ILE A 1 -3.85 0.92 -10.50
N ARG A 2 -4.07 0.25 -11.64
CA ARG A 2 -5.32 0.36 -12.43
C ARG A 2 -6.03 -0.99 -12.61
N HIS A 3 -5.78 -2.04 -11.83
CA HIS A 3 -6.64 -2.49 -10.72
C HIS A 3 -5.93 -3.68 -10.04
N VAL A 4 -6.05 -3.85 -8.72
CA VAL A 4 -5.71 -5.09 -8.02
C VAL A 4 -6.97 -5.60 -7.36
N TYR A 5 -7.46 -6.75 -7.82
CA TYR A 5 -8.65 -7.38 -7.28
C TYR A 5 -8.25 -8.49 -6.31
N VAL A 6 -8.44 -8.26 -5.02
CA VAL A 6 -8.45 -9.35 -4.04
C VAL A 6 -9.90 -9.81 -3.91
N LEU A 7 -10.16 -11.05 -4.35
CA LEU A 7 -11.48 -11.67 -4.25
C LEU A 7 -11.94 -11.70 -2.77
N PRO A 8 -13.24 -11.43 -2.48
CA PRO A 8 -13.79 -11.47 -1.13
C PRO A 8 -13.50 -12.78 -0.36
N ASP A 9 -13.31 -13.88 -1.08
CA ASP A 9 -13.10 -15.22 -0.53
C ASP A 9 -11.68 -15.46 0.01
N TYR A 10 -10.74 -14.55 -0.23
CA TYR A 10 -9.37 -14.62 0.32
C TYR A 10 -9.16 -13.72 1.55
N ARG A 11 -10.27 -13.27 2.16
CA ARG A 11 -10.23 -12.53 3.43
C ARG A 11 -9.74 -13.47 4.54
N ARG A 12 -8.88 -12.93 5.42
CA ARG A 12 -8.35 -13.59 6.64
C ARG A 12 -7.30 -14.70 6.44
N THR A 13 -6.80 -14.92 5.22
CA THR A 13 -5.72 -15.90 4.94
C THR A 13 -4.32 -15.28 4.80
N GLY A 14 -4.20 -13.95 4.91
CA GLY A 14 -2.91 -13.23 4.76
C GLY A 14 -2.40 -13.09 3.31
N VAL A 15 -2.98 -13.83 2.37
CA VAL A 15 -2.59 -13.84 0.95
C VAL A 15 -2.67 -12.44 0.32
N GLY A 16 -3.75 -11.70 0.60
CA GLY A 16 -3.90 -10.34 0.08
C GLY A 16 -2.80 -9.39 0.55
N LYS A 17 -2.32 -9.55 1.79
CA LYS A 17 -1.20 -8.76 2.32
C LYS A 17 0.10 -9.10 1.59
N LEU A 18 0.43 -10.40 1.45
CA LEU A 18 1.65 -10.84 0.77
C LEU A 18 1.73 -10.36 -0.69
N ILE A 19 0.60 -10.44 -1.42
CA ILE A 19 0.54 -9.94 -2.81
C ILE A 19 0.79 -8.43 -2.83
N MET A 20 0.16 -7.67 -1.93
CA MET A 20 0.35 -6.22 -1.89
C MET A 20 1.76 -5.82 -1.48
N GLU A 21 2.38 -6.52 -0.51
CA GLU A 21 3.77 -6.27 -0.13
C GLU A 21 4.72 -6.50 -1.31
N ALA A 22 4.59 -7.64 -2.02
CA ALA A 22 5.41 -7.91 -3.20
C ALA A 22 5.21 -6.86 -4.32
N LEU A 23 3.98 -6.39 -4.52
CA LEU A 23 3.69 -5.33 -5.49
C LEU A 23 4.29 -3.99 -5.07
N ILE A 24 4.21 -3.63 -3.79
CA ILE A 24 4.79 -2.40 -3.24
C ILE A 24 6.31 -2.45 -3.42
N ASP A 25 6.95 -3.56 -3.05
CA ASP A 25 8.39 -3.73 -3.17
C ASP A 25 8.86 -3.63 -4.62
N HIS A 26 8.15 -4.27 -5.55
CA HIS A 26 8.46 -4.14 -6.97
C HIS A 26 8.21 -2.71 -7.49
N ALA A 27 7.15 -2.04 -7.03
CA ALA A 27 6.81 -0.69 -7.46
C ALA A 27 7.82 0.35 -7.00
N ARG A 28 8.50 0.16 -5.86
CA ARG A 28 9.53 1.10 -5.34
C ARG A 28 10.67 1.34 -6.34
N ALA A 29 10.98 0.39 -7.20
CA ALA A 29 12.02 0.53 -8.21
C ALA A 29 11.61 1.42 -9.41
N HIS A 30 10.31 1.68 -9.59
CA HIS A 30 9.77 2.28 -10.81
C HIS A 30 8.86 3.48 -10.57
N PHE A 31 8.34 3.65 -9.34
CA PHE A 31 7.35 4.65 -9.01
C PHE A 31 7.64 5.28 -7.65
N GLU A 32 7.40 6.57 -7.54
CA GLU A 32 7.52 7.32 -6.28
C GLU A 32 6.22 7.27 -5.45
N ILE A 33 5.08 7.03 -6.11
CA ILE A 33 3.76 7.08 -5.48
C ILE A 33 2.88 5.97 -6.02
N LEU A 34 2.21 5.26 -5.12
CA LEU A 34 1.19 4.28 -5.43
C LEU A 34 -0.18 4.82 -5.06
N THR A 35 -1.12 4.84 -6.00
CA THR A 35 -2.51 5.28 -5.76
C THR A 35 -3.51 4.16 -6.03
N LEU A 36 -4.62 4.18 -5.28
CA LEU A 36 -5.74 3.26 -5.44
C LEU A 36 -7.09 3.89 -5.06
N ARG A 37 -8.16 3.20 -5.45
CA ARG A 37 -9.53 3.49 -5.04
C ARG A 37 -10.12 2.30 -4.29
N THR A 38 -10.67 2.56 -3.12
CA THR A 38 -11.54 1.64 -2.40
C THR A 38 -12.79 2.40 -1.92
N PRO A 39 -14.01 1.94 -2.27
CA PRO A 39 -15.24 2.49 -1.72
C PRO A 39 -15.72 1.72 -0.48
N THR A 40 -15.01 0.66 -0.05
CA THR A 40 -15.46 -0.22 1.04
C THR A 40 -14.67 0.03 2.32
N ALA A 41 -15.36 -0.01 3.47
CA ALA A 41 -14.74 0.11 4.79
C ALA A 41 -13.71 -0.99 5.07
N HIS A 42 -13.93 -2.20 4.54
CA HIS A 42 -12.96 -3.29 4.65
C HIS A 42 -11.66 -3.00 3.88
N GLY A 43 -11.77 -2.46 2.66
CA GLY A 43 -10.61 -2.03 1.89
C GLY A 43 -9.90 -0.85 2.54
N ASP A 44 -10.64 0.11 3.08
CA ASP A 44 -10.10 1.25 3.83
C ASP A 44 -9.20 0.78 4.98
N ALA A 45 -9.72 -0.12 5.83
CA ALA A 45 -8.97 -0.70 6.94
C ALA A 45 -7.75 -1.50 6.46
N PHE A 46 -7.90 -2.29 5.39
CA PHE A 46 -6.82 -3.10 4.84
C PHE A 46 -5.67 -2.23 4.28
N TYR A 47 -5.96 -1.24 3.43
CA TYR A 47 -4.92 -0.41 2.82
C TYR A 47 -4.29 0.56 3.83
N THR A 48 -5.07 1.08 4.78
CA THR A 48 -4.52 1.90 5.88
C THR A 48 -3.54 1.07 6.74
N ALA A 49 -3.86 -0.20 7.02
CA ALA A 49 -2.96 -1.11 7.73
C ALA A 49 -1.66 -1.44 6.96
N LEU A 50 -1.66 -1.26 5.64
CA LEU A 50 -0.48 -1.38 4.77
C LEU A 50 0.30 -0.06 4.62
N GLY A 51 -0.10 1.01 5.33
CA GLY A 51 0.59 2.30 5.35
C GLY A 51 0.09 3.31 4.32
N PHE A 52 -1.00 3.04 3.60
CA PHE A 52 -1.58 4.03 2.70
C PHE A 52 -2.24 5.17 3.49
N SER A 53 -2.01 6.40 3.05
CA SER A 53 -2.69 7.60 3.52
C SER A 53 -4.04 7.77 2.83
N ARG A 54 -5.02 8.26 3.60
CA ARG A 54 -6.37 8.67 3.15
C ARG A 54 -6.47 10.16 2.81
N GLU A 55 -5.39 10.91 2.99
CA GLU A 55 -5.41 12.35 2.74
C GLU A 55 -5.77 12.63 1.29
N ALA A 56 -6.67 13.58 1.07
CA ALA A 56 -7.13 13.98 -0.25
C ALA A 56 -6.02 14.70 -1.01
N ARG A 57 -5.16 13.93 -1.68
CA ARG A 57 -4.03 14.43 -2.47
C ARG A 57 -4.24 14.28 -3.97
N PHE A 58 -4.96 13.24 -4.38
CA PHE A 58 -5.22 12.92 -5.79
C PHE A 58 -6.72 12.82 -6.01
N ALA A 59 -7.27 13.65 -6.90
CA ALA A 59 -8.70 13.67 -7.20
C ALA A 59 -9.24 12.29 -7.61
N GLU A 60 -8.39 11.51 -8.29
CA GLU A 60 -8.76 10.18 -8.78
C GLU A 60 -8.40 9.03 -7.82
N ALA A 61 -8.05 9.28 -6.57
CA ALA A 61 -7.69 8.22 -5.61
C ALA A 61 -8.37 8.43 -4.26
N THR A 62 -8.70 7.34 -3.57
CA THR A 62 -9.12 7.43 -2.17
C THR A 62 -7.95 7.22 -1.22
N HIS A 63 -6.90 6.54 -1.67
CA HIS A 63 -5.71 6.26 -0.88
C HIS A 63 -4.44 6.38 -1.72
N TRP A 64 -3.34 6.74 -1.06
CA TRP A 64 -2.02 6.80 -1.69
C TRP A 64 -0.90 6.40 -0.71
N LEU A 65 0.19 5.87 -1.25
CA LEU A 65 1.39 5.50 -0.50
C LEU A 65 2.59 6.14 -1.18
N ALA A 66 3.40 6.88 -0.41
CA ALA A 66 4.73 7.29 -0.86
C ALA A 66 5.65 6.07 -0.87
N LEU A 67 6.18 5.75 -2.03
CA LEU A 67 7.20 4.74 -2.22
C LEU A 67 8.54 5.44 -2.14
N ASN A 68 8.92 5.82 -0.93
CA ASN A 68 10.26 6.35 -0.71
C ASN A 68 11.26 5.26 -1.12
N HIS A 69 12.28 5.64 -1.90
CA HIS A 69 13.50 4.85 -1.96
C HIS A 69 14.10 4.97 -0.57
N ASP A 70 13.93 3.93 0.24
CA ASP A 70 14.71 3.79 1.46
C ASP A 70 16.16 3.61 1.02
N SER A 71 16.84 4.75 0.84
CA SER A 71 18.26 4.82 1.06
C SER A 71 18.40 4.43 2.52
N ILE A 72 18.81 3.19 2.75
CA ILE A 72 19.05 2.59 4.07
C ILE A 72 19.57 3.67 5.01
N SER A 73 18.69 4.20 5.88
CA SER A 73 19.12 4.93 7.05
C SER A 73 19.28 3.88 8.13
N ASP A 74 20.44 3.24 8.08
CA ASP A 74 20.97 2.55 9.23
C ASP A 74 21.21 3.61 10.30
N SER A 75 20.41 3.56 11.36
CA SER A 75 20.62 4.32 12.58
C SER A 75 20.10 3.48 13.74
N THR A 76 20.85 2.41 13.99
CA THR A 76 21.34 2.02 15.32
C THR A 76 20.37 2.27 16.47
N ARG A 77 19.65 1.22 16.86
CA ARG A 77 19.27 1.03 18.26
C ARG A 77 20.56 0.85 19.09
N HIS A 78 20.56 1.45 20.28
CA HIS A 78 21.44 1.15 21.42
C HIS A 78 22.93 1.54 21.32
N SER A 79 23.30 2.62 22.03
CA SER A 79 23.98 2.54 23.33
C SER A 79 23.87 3.86 24.09
#